data_AF-A0A947K2W3-F1
#
_entry.id   AF-A0A947K2W3-F1
#
_cell.length_a   1.000
_cell.length_b   1.000
_cell.length_c   1.000
_cell.angle_alpha   90.00
_cell.angle_beta   90.00
_cell.angle_gamma   90.00
#
_symmetry.space_group_name_H-M   'P 1'
#
loop_
_entity.id
_entity.type
_entity.pdbx_description
1 polymer ?
#
loop_
_entity_poly.entity_id
_entity_poly.type
_entity_poly.pdbx_seq_one_letter_code
_entity_poly.pdbx_strand_id
1 'polypeptide(L)'
;MKDLSAKIKLKVDEIDKMRKVSKTIYFPYDQKTELIEQFEGYLTLDDHVIRHLDSGGMPLFPKGVDDSTLDQTQLLKQADVVLLLYLFPDRFGLQLKQKNYNYYEARTMHKSSLSPCIHAITGLDVGDHRRAYAYFIK
;
A
#
# COMPACT_ATOMS: atom_id res chain seq x y z
N MET A 1 1.07 34.60 5.49
CA MET A 1 -0.18 33.81 5.69
C MET A 1 -1.46 34.59 5.40
N LYS A 2 -1.66 35.82 5.92
CA LYS A 2 -2.91 36.59 5.70
C LYS A 2 -3.32 36.72 4.23
N ASP A 3 -2.34 36.85 3.33
CA ASP A 3 -2.57 37.06 1.90
C ASP A 3 -3.15 35.83 1.18
N LEU A 4 -2.62 34.63 1.48
CA LEU A 4 -3.14 33.39 0.91
C LEU A 4 -4.53 33.05 1.44
N SER A 5 -4.74 33.13 2.76
CA SER A 5 -6.04 32.82 3.38
C SER A 5 -7.15 33.74 2.84
N ALA A 6 -6.86 35.02 2.61
CA ALA A 6 -7.80 35.93 1.97
C ALA A 6 -8.07 35.55 0.51
N LYS A 7 -7.02 35.22 -0.26
CA LYS A 7 -7.13 34.79 -1.67
C LYS A 7 -7.98 33.54 -1.85
N ILE A 8 -7.81 32.53 -0.99
CA ILE A 8 -8.61 31.29 -1.02
C ILE A 8 -9.88 31.36 -0.17
N LYS A 9 -10.14 32.50 0.49
CA LYS A 9 -11.29 32.72 1.38
C LYS A 9 -11.41 31.69 2.52
N LEU A 10 -10.28 31.21 3.04
CA LEU A 10 -10.22 30.20 4.09
C LEU A 10 -10.74 30.76 5.42
N LYS A 11 -11.76 30.13 5.98
CA LYS A 11 -12.36 30.49 7.28
C LYS A 11 -11.75 29.68 8.42
N VAL A 12 -11.69 30.28 9.61
CA VAL A 12 -11.21 29.58 10.83
C VAL A 12 -12.06 28.34 11.12
N ASP A 13 -13.39 28.43 10.97
CA ASP A 13 -14.31 27.31 11.16
C ASP A 13 -14.04 26.13 10.21
N GLU A 14 -13.50 26.37 9.01
CA GLU A 14 -13.12 25.29 8.09
C GLU A 14 -11.90 24.54 8.62
N ILE A 15 -10.91 25.25 9.17
CA ILE A 15 -9.74 24.64 9.80
C ILE A 15 -10.16 23.78 10.99
N ASP A 16 -11.09 24.27 11.81
CA ASP A 16 -11.59 23.51 12.95
C ASP A 16 -12.38 22.26 12.52
N LYS A 17 -13.17 22.36 11.46
CA LYS A 17 -13.81 21.20 10.83
C LYS A 17 -12.79 20.20 10.29
N MET A 18 -11.74 20.66 9.59
CA MET A 18 -10.67 19.80 9.08
C MET A 18 -9.96 19.05 10.22
N ARG A 19 -9.64 19.75 11.33
CA ARG A 19 -9.05 19.12 12.53
C ARG A 19 -9.99 18.12 13.19
N LYS A 20 -11.30 18.40 13.22
CA LYS A 20 -12.29 17.48 13.77
C LYS A 20 -12.35 16.21 12.94
N VAL A 21 -12.46 16.35 11.62
CA VAL A 21 -12.47 15.22 10.68
C VAL A 21 -11.18 14.41 10.79
N SER A 22 -10.01 15.04 10.80
CA SER A 22 -8.72 14.32 10.87
C SER A 22 -8.58 13.43 12.11
N LYS A 23 -9.24 13.79 13.22
CA LYS A 23 -9.25 13.00 14.45
C LYS A 23 -10.23 11.83 14.42
N THR A 24 -11.13 11.77 13.44
CA THR A 24 -12.20 10.78 13.32
C THR A 24 -12.15 10.01 12.00
N ILE A 25 -11.11 10.20 11.18
CA ILE A 25 -10.92 9.39 9.97
C ILE A 25 -10.72 7.94 10.41
N TYR A 26 -11.57 7.06 9.89
CA TYR A 26 -11.42 5.63 10.06
C TYR A 26 -10.12 5.16 9.41
N PHE A 27 -9.36 4.35 10.14
CA PHE A 27 -8.12 3.75 9.67
C PHE A 27 -8.24 2.22 9.80
N PRO A 28 -8.32 1.49 8.68
CA PRO A 28 -8.58 0.04 8.69
C PRO A 28 -7.34 -0.73 9.17
N TYR A 29 -7.25 -0.97 10.48
CA TYR A 29 -6.19 -1.77 11.09
C TYR A 29 -6.80 -2.94 11.85
N ASP A 30 -6.50 -4.17 11.42
CA ASP A 30 -6.93 -5.37 12.11
C ASP A 30 -5.93 -5.74 13.20
N GLN A 31 -6.36 -5.67 14.46
CA GLN A 31 -5.53 -6.01 15.61
C GLN A 31 -5.15 -7.49 15.68
N LYS A 32 -5.93 -8.40 15.07
CA LYS A 32 -5.66 -9.84 15.12
C LYS A 32 -4.54 -10.22 14.17
N THR A 33 -4.63 -9.76 12.92
CA THR A 33 -3.59 -10.00 11.92
C THR A 33 -2.47 -8.98 11.99
N GLU A 34 -2.64 -7.87 12.71
CA GLU A 34 -1.73 -6.71 12.73
C GLU A 34 -1.45 -6.16 11.32
N LEU A 35 -2.45 -6.23 10.45
CA LEU A 35 -2.39 -5.70 9.09
C LEU A 35 -3.18 -4.40 9.02
N ILE A 36 -2.63 -3.44 8.29
CA ILE A 36 -3.40 -2.32 7.75
C ILE A 36 -4.13 -2.90 6.57
N GLU A 37 -5.44 -3.01 6.64
CA GLU A 37 -6.27 -3.53 5.56
C GLU A 37 -6.37 -2.47 4.45
N GLN A 38 -6.23 -2.88 3.18
CA GLN A 38 -6.17 -1.94 2.05
C GLN A 38 -7.44 -1.09 1.93
N PHE A 39 -8.60 -1.71 2.12
CA PHE A 39 -9.91 -1.09 2.22
C PHE A 39 -10.84 -2.02 3.01
N GLU A 40 -11.92 -1.49 3.58
CA GLU A 40 -12.85 -2.28 4.38
C GLU A 40 -13.36 -3.52 3.63
N GLY A 41 -13.09 -4.71 4.18
CA GLY A 41 -13.48 -5.99 3.61
C GLY A 41 -12.45 -6.64 2.68
N TYR A 42 -11.33 -5.99 2.38
CA TYR A 42 -10.25 -6.54 1.55
C TYR A 42 -9.74 -7.90 2.07
N LEU A 43 -9.58 -8.08 3.38
CA LEU A 43 -9.11 -9.34 3.96
C LEU A 43 -10.12 -10.50 3.83
N THR A 44 -11.35 -10.21 3.38
CA THR A 44 -12.39 -11.22 3.12
C THR A 44 -12.45 -11.68 1.66
N LEU A 45 -11.72 -10.99 0.77
CA LEU A 45 -11.61 -11.36 -0.64
C LEU A 45 -10.79 -12.64 -0.84
N ASP A 46 -10.91 -13.24 -2.01
CA ASP A 46 -10.22 -14.47 -2.37
C ASP A 46 -8.70 -14.28 -2.34
N ASP A 47 -8.05 -15.02 -1.44
CA ASP A 47 -6.62 -14.90 -1.20
C ASP A 47 -5.82 -15.64 -2.28
N HIS A 48 -5.00 -14.89 -3.01
CA HIS A 48 -4.07 -15.41 -3.98
C HIS A 48 -2.67 -14.87 -3.75
N VAL A 49 -1.73 -15.78 -3.47
CA VAL A 49 -0.30 -15.48 -3.45
C VAL A 49 0.32 -15.76 -4.82
N ILE A 50 1.10 -14.80 -5.32
CA ILE A 50 1.81 -14.93 -6.59
C ILE A 50 2.97 -15.92 -6.40
N ARG A 51 3.00 -16.97 -7.23
CA ARG A 51 4.03 -18.03 -7.17
C ARG A 51 4.85 -18.17 -8.45
N HIS A 52 4.38 -17.58 -9.54
CA HIS A 52 4.95 -17.78 -10.87
C HIS A 52 5.26 -16.43 -11.50
N LEU A 53 6.43 -16.36 -12.13
CA LEU A 53 6.89 -15.21 -12.90
C LEU A 53 7.08 -15.65 -14.35
N ASP A 54 6.90 -14.74 -15.30
CA ASP A 54 7.26 -14.96 -16.70
C ASP A 54 8.79 -14.88 -16.92
N SER A 55 9.24 -15.05 -18.17
CA SER A 55 10.66 -14.98 -18.52
C SER A 55 11.30 -13.61 -18.28
N GLY A 56 10.50 -12.54 -18.20
CA GLY A 56 10.93 -11.20 -17.82
C GLY A 56 10.86 -10.92 -16.32
N GLY A 57 10.51 -11.92 -15.50
CA GLY A 57 10.38 -11.78 -14.06
C GLY A 57 9.11 -11.05 -13.62
N MET A 58 8.10 -10.90 -14.49
CA MET A 58 6.83 -10.28 -14.15
C MET A 58 5.83 -11.30 -13.60
N PRO A 59 5.04 -10.93 -12.57
CA PRO A 59 3.99 -11.78 -12.03
C PRO A 59 2.99 -12.28 -13.08
N LEU A 60 2.78 -13.59 -13.07
CA LEU A 60 1.71 -14.26 -13.80
C LEU A 60 0.48 -14.39 -12.92
N PHE A 61 -0.71 -14.27 -13.53
CA PHE A 61 -1.95 -14.44 -12.81
C PHE A 61 -2.04 -15.86 -12.21
N PRO A 62 -2.54 -16.00 -10.97
CA PRO A 62 -2.93 -17.28 -10.42
C PRO A 62 -3.94 -17.99 -11.32
N LYS A 63 -3.95 -19.33 -11.28
CA LYS A 63 -4.88 -20.13 -12.08
C LYS A 63 -6.33 -19.79 -11.71
N GLY A 64 -7.14 -19.50 -12.72
CA GLY A 64 -8.57 -19.16 -12.53
C GLY A 64 -8.82 -17.69 -12.23
N VAL A 65 -7.78 -16.86 -12.19
CA VAL A 65 -7.90 -15.41 -12.07
C VAL A 65 -7.58 -14.76 -13.42
N ASP A 66 -8.44 -13.85 -13.84
CA ASP A 66 -8.22 -12.96 -14.97
C ASP A 66 -8.76 -11.56 -14.64
N ASP A 67 -8.62 -10.63 -15.60
CA ASP A 67 -9.00 -9.23 -15.43
C ASP A 67 -10.47 -9.03 -15.01
N SER A 68 -11.37 -9.98 -15.29
CA SER A 68 -12.80 -9.89 -14.92
C SER A 68 -13.11 -10.29 -13.47
N THR A 69 -12.12 -10.85 -12.78
CA THR A 69 -12.26 -11.40 -11.41
C THR A 69 -11.42 -10.65 -10.37
N LEU A 70 -10.61 -9.67 -10.79
CA LEU A 70 -9.61 -9.04 -9.92
C LEU A 70 -10.21 -8.35 -8.69
N ASP A 71 -11.40 -7.78 -8.81
CA ASP A 71 -12.12 -7.09 -7.74
C ASP A 71 -12.59 -8.03 -6.61
N GLN A 72 -12.62 -9.34 -6.88
CA GLN A 72 -12.97 -10.39 -5.93
C GLN A 72 -11.74 -10.99 -5.24
N THR A 73 -10.53 -10.59 -5.66
CA THR A 73 -9.27 -11.16 -5.16
C THR A 73 -8.48 -10.17 -4.34
N GLN A 74 -7.53 -10.69 -3.56
CA GLN A 74 -6.56 -9.87 -2.84
C GLN A 74 -5.37 -9.39 -3.70
N LEU A 75 -5.38 -9.62 -5.02
CA LEU A 75 -4.27 -9.21 -5.88
C LEU A 75 -4.23 -7.69 -6.09
N LEU A 76 -3.03 -7.11 -5.98
CA LEU A 76 -2.82 -5.69 -6.20
C LEU A 76 -2.16 -5.44 -7.55
N LYS A 77 -2.58 -4.39 -8.24
CA LYS A 77 -1.86 -3.89 -9.42
C LYS A 77 -0.48 -3.34 -9.05
N GLN A 78 -0.39 -2.61 -7.94
CA GLN A 78 0.78 -1.84 -7.53
C GLN A 78 0.82 -1.61 -6.02
N ALA A 79 1.85 -0.90 -5.52
CA ALA A 79 1.96 -0.55 -4.11
C ALA A 79 0.77 0.34 -3.67
N ASP A 80 0.11 -0.07 -2.58
CA ASP A 80 -0.98 0.68 -1.94
C ASP A 80 -0.66 0.87 -0.44
N VAL A 81 -0.92 -0.12 0.42
CA VAL A 81 -0.48 -0.07 1.82
C VAL A 81 1.04 0.07 1.93
N VAL A 82 1.81 -0.59 1.05
CA VAL A 82 3.28 -0.41 0.99
C VAL A 82 3.66 1.03 0.64
N LEU A 83 2.86 1.74 -0.16
CA LEU A 83 3.06 3.16 -0.45
C LEU A 83 2.77 4.03 0.78
N LEU A 84 1.73 3.70 1.57
CA LEU A 84 1.47 4.36 2.84
C LEU A 84 2.67 4.25 3.80
N LEU A 85 3.27 3.05 3.90
CA LEU A 85 4.45 2.83 4.74
C LEU A 85 5.65 3.66 4.26
N TYR A 86 5.85 3.75 2.94
CA TYR A 86 6.90 4.56 2.33
C TYR A 86 6.73 6.06 2.58
N LEU A 87 5.51 6.59 2.42
CA LEU A 87 5.25 8.02 2.54
C LEU A 87 5.33 8.52 3.99
N PHE A 88 5.13 7.64 4.96
CA PHE A 88 5.12 7.97 6.39
C PHE A 88 5.99 7.01 7.21
N PRO A 89 7.30 6.95 6.95
CA PRO A 89 8.18 5.92 7.48
C PRO A 89 8.32 5.96 9.01
N ASP A 90 8.14 7.16 9.60
CA ASP A 90 8.22 7.41 11.05
C ASP A 90 6.89 7.18 11.79
N ARG A 91 5.80 6.92 11.06
CA ARG A 91 4.47 6.72 11.66
C ARG A 91 4.18 5.27 12.03
N PHE A 92 5.02 4.34 11.57
CA PHE A 92 4.82 2.91 11.74
C PHE A 92 6.09 2.24 12.26
N GLY A 93 5.95 1.36 13.27
CA GLY A 93 7.07 0.59 13.79
C GLY A 93 7.58 -0.45 12.80
N LEU A 94 8.86 -0.82 12.91
CA LEU A 94 9.52 -1.75 11.98
C LEU A 94 8.79 -3.09 11.85
N GLN A 95 8.30 -3.68 12.94
CA GLN A 95 7.58 -4.96 12.92
C GLN A 95 6.28 -4.87 12.10
N LEU A 96 5.50 -3.79 12.28
CA LEU A 96 4.29 -3.55 11.51
C LEU A 96 4.63 -3.37 10.02
N LYS A 97 5.68 -2.59 9.72
CA LYS A 97 6.15 -2.37 8.35
C LYS A 97 6.55 -3.68 7.68
N GLN A 98 7.32 -4.51 8.35
CA GLN A 98 7.72 -5.84 7.87
C GLN A 98 6.51 -6.74 7.59
N LYS A 99 5.55 -6.80 8.52
CA LYS A 99 4.35 -7.65 8.38
C LYS A 99 3.52 -7.25 7.18
N ASN A 100 3.24 -5.96 7.04
CA ASN A 100 2.47 -5.42 5.92
C ASN A 100 3.26 -5.54 4.61
N TYR A 101 4.55 -5.21 4.58
CA TYR A 101 5.38 -5.38 3.39
C TYR A 101 5.36 -6.81 2.87
N ASN A 102 5.61 -7.80 3.74
CA ASN A 102 5.59 -9.21 3.34
C ASN A 102 4.21 -9.69 2.89
N TYR A 103 3.14 -9.19 3.52
CA TYR A 103 1.78 -9.55 3.14
C TYR A 103 1.42 -9.04 1.74
N TYR A 104 1.65 -7.75 1.50
CA TYR A 104 1.23 -7.08 0.27
C TYR A 104 2.17 -7.34 -0.90
N GLU A 105 3.47 -7.50 -0.68
CA GLU A 105 4.43 -7.83 -1.74
C GLU A 105 4.08 -9.15 -2.41
N ALA A 106 3.75 -10.18 -1.61
CA ALA A 106 3.35 -11.50 -2.10
C ALA A 106 2.06 -11.50 -2.96
N ARG A 107 1.30 -10.41 -2.93
CA ARG A 107 0.01 -10.21 -3.63
C ARG A 107 0.08 -9.14 -4.71
N THR A 108 1.24 -8.48 -4.90
CA THR A 108 1.36 -7.38 -5.86
C THR A 108 1.84 -7.86 -7.23
N MET A 109 0.98 -7.72 -8.25
CA MET A 109 1.22 -8.11 -9.64
C MET A 109 2.22 -7.21 -10.38
N HIS A 110 2.57 -6.07 -9.80
CA HIS A 110 3.47 -5.06 -10.37
C HIS A 110 3.11 -4.62 -11.80
N LYS A 111 1.82 -4.60 -12.17
CA LYS A 111 1.32 -4.20 -13.50
C LYS A 111 1.32 -2.68 -13.71
N SER A 112 2.24 -1.98 -13.05
CA SER A 112 2.45 -0.54 -13.10
C SER A 112 3.92 -0.25 -12.86
N SER A 113 4.51 0.61 -13.68
CA SER A 113 5.92 1.04 -13.55
C SER A 113 6.20 1.74 -12.22
N LEU A 114 5.17 2.26 -11.54
CA LEU A 114 5.30 2.88 -10.22
C LEU A 114 5.46 1.86 -9.08
N SER A 115 5.24 0.57 -9.33
CA SER A 115 5.21 -0.42 -8.24
C SER A 115 6.58 -0.90 -7.77
N PRO A 116 7.53 -1.28 -8.66
CA PRO A 116 8.82 -1.83 -8.23
C PRO A 116 9.64 -0.87 -7.39
N CYS A 117 9.72 0.42 -7.76
CA CYS A 117 10.54 1.39 -7.03
C CYS A 117 10.09 1.59 -5.58
N ILE A 118 8.77 1.59 -5.32
CA ILE A 118 8.23 1.70 -3.97
C ILE A 118 8.54 0.43 -3.16
N HIS A 119 8.40 -0.76 -3.76
CA HIS A 119 8.79 -2.01 -3.10
C HIS A 119 10.29 -2.12 -2.86
N ALA A 120 11.11 -1.52 -3.73
CA ALA A 120 12.55 -1.46 -3.58
C ALA A 120 12.95 -0.64 -2.35
N ILE A 121 12.44 0.59 -2.25
CA ILE A 121 12.79 1.50 -1.16
C ILE A 121 12.22 1.01 0.18
N THR A 122 10.96 0.58 0.22
CA THR A 122 10.38 0.02 1.45
C THR A 122 11.06 -1.29 1.84
N GLY A 123 11.52 -2.09 0.88
CA GLY A 123 12.32 -3.29 1.12
C GLY A 123 13.60 -3.00 1.91
N LEU A 124 14.29 -1.90 1.61
CA LEU A 124 15.44 -1.45 2.38
C LEU A 124 15.05 -1.05 3.81
N ASP A 125 13.96 -0.29 3.97
CA ASP A 125 13.45 0.17 5.27
C ASP A 125 13.06 -1.01 6.19
N VAL A 126 12.56 -2.11 5.62
CA VAL A 126 12.17 -3.31 6.38
C VAL A 126 13.28 -4.36 6.50
N GLY A 127 14.44 -4.13 5.89
CA GLY A 127 15.61 -5.03 5.92
C GLY A 127 15.61 -6.17 4.88
N ASP A 128 14.68 -6.17 3.93
CA ASP A 128 14.67 -7.12 2.79
C ASP A 128 15.52 -6.61 1.63
N HIS A 129 16.84 -6.55 1.86
CA HIS A 129 17.79 -6.02 0.87
C HIS A 129 17.81 -6.84 -0.43
N ARG A 130 17.48 -8.14 -0.36
CA ARG A 130 17.48 -9.02 -1.53
C ARG A 130 16.34 -8.66 -2.48
N ARG A 131 15.10 -8.55 -1.99
CA ARG A 131 13.98 -8.11 -2.84
C ARG A 131 14.17 -6.66 -3.26
N ALA A 132 14.69 -5.81 -2.37
CA ALA A 132 14.97 -4.43 -2.71
C ALA A 132 15.87 -4.29 -3.94
N TYR A 133 16.98 -5.03 -3.98
CA TYR A 133 17.87 -5.03 -5.14
C TYR A 133 17.20 -5.61 -6.39
N ALA A 134 16.45 -6.70 -6.25
CA ALA A 134 15.73 -7.31 -7.37
C ALA A 134 14.72 -6.35 -8.00
N TYR A 135 14.03 -5.53 -7.21
CA TYR A 135 13.12 -4.50 -7.72
C TYR A 135 13.82 -3.27 -8.28
N PHE A 136 15.00 -2.93 -7.77
CA PHE A 136 15.78 -1.80 -8.27
C PHE A 136 16.29 -2.01 -9.70
N ILE A 137 16.63 -3.25 -10.05
CA ILE A 137 17.16 -3.61 -11.38
C ILE A 137 16.06 -3.95 -12.41
N LYS A 138 14.78 -3.82 -12.04
CA LYS A 138 13.63 -4.05 -12.93
C LYS A 138 13.33 -2.86 -13.83
#